data_AF-A0A524JYE3-F1
#
_entry.id   AF-A0A524JYE3-F1
#
_cell.length_a   1.000
_cell.length_b   1.000
_cell.length_c   1.000
_cell.angle_alpha   90.00
_cell.angle_beta   90.00
_cell.angle_gamma   90.00
#
_symmetry.space_group_name_H-M   'P 1'
#
loop_
_entity.id
_entity.type
_entity.pdbx_description
1 polymer ?
#
loop_
_entity_poly.entity_id
_entity_poly.type
_entity_poly.pdbx_seq_one_letter_code
_entity_poly.pdbx_strand_id
1 'polypeptide(L)'
;ELIQAWTDAVTHSRSGRAIIEEYLDGPEFSIDALISRGRIVIRGIADRHVVFSPYFVEMGHTIPSAYGPEVISEVLAVFEAGVRALGIDSGAAKGDIKYTRAGASVGEIAARLSGGYMSGWTYPYASGLDPVSEGIDIACGLEPEFREADRDWVSAERAYISIPGVVTQLQGLERARRIPYVKDLFPRLGTGDRAVFPSNNVQKAGNILSQAPTRELAERAAEEASRSILIRLQPGDDATGAFLRNESLAIGPSGDRWPPDAYTPSAMSLAYVESMPDILRAELPFASVSIAPVPGLDREVCVDWHGRNIQEGLEAVFELTGARIGAEADLVLGRAFWKAFFRGGYQAAVWVLDTELAERLRS
;
A
#
# COMPACT_ATOMS: atom_id res chain seq x y z
N GLU A 1 -16.07 2.66 21.65
CA GLU A 1 -15.68 2.73 20.22
C GLU A 1 -15.82 4.13 19.64
N LEU A 2 -17.03 4.65 19.40
CA LEU A 2 -17.23 6.00 18.82
C LEU A 2 -16.49 7.13 19.56
N ILE A 3 -16.43 7.11 20.90
CA ILE A 3 -15.68 8.10 21.68
C ILE A 3 -14.18 8.06 21.35
N GLN A 4 -13.61 6.87 21.18
CA GLN A 4 -12.20 6.69 20.87
C GLN A 4 -11.90 7.14 19.42
N ALA A 5 -12.73 6.72 18.46
CA ALA A 5 -12.62 7.15 17.07
C ALA A 5 -12.80 8.66 16.92
N TRP A 6 -13.75 9.26 17.66
CA TRP A 6 -13.94 10.70 17.69
C TRP A 6 -12.73 11.40 18.29
N THR A 7 -12.19 10.90 19.41
CA THR A 7 -11.00 11.47 20.06
C THR A 7 -9.80 11.45 19.12
N ASP A 8 -9.59 10.35 18.39
CA ASP A 8 -8.53 10.26 17.37
C ASP A 8 -8.77 11.27 16.24
N ALA A 9 -9.95 11.24 15.62
CA ALA A 9 -10.29 12.08 14.48
C ALA A 9 -10.16 13.59 14.77
N VAL A 10 -10.57 14.06 15.96
CA VAL A 10 -10.49 15.50 16.28
C VAL A 10 -9.05 15.98 16.45
N THR A 11 -8.09 15.11 16.81
CA THR A 11 -6.67 15.51 16.90
C THR A 11 -6.07 15.83 15.51
N HIS A 12 -6.65 15.23 14.46
CA HIS A 12 -6.30 15.48 13.07
C HIS A 12 -7.18 16.57 12.41
N SER A 13 -8.18 17.11 13.12
CA SER A 13 -9.07 18.14 12.61
C SER A 13 -8.61 19.54 13.00
N ARG A 14 -8.29 20.37 12.01
CA ARG A 14 -7.94 21.80 12.23
C ARG A 14 -9.06 22.60 12.92
N SER A 15 -10.30 22.13 12.84
CA SER A 15 -11.47 22.79 13.43
C SER A 15 -11.89 22.19 14.78
N GLY A 16 -11.26 21.09 15.20
CA GLY A 16 -11.67 20.32 16.38
C GLY A 16 -13.05 19.66 16.21
N ARG A 17 -13.54 19.51 14.97
CA ARG A 17 -14.82 18.87 14.64
C ARG A 17 -14.58 17.55 13.91
N ALA A 18 -15.49 16.60 14.12
CA ALA A 18 -15.56 15.35 13.39
C ALA A 18 -16.98 15.15 12.86
N ILE A 19 -17.11 14.42 11.76
CA ILE A 19 -18.39 13.95 11.21
C ILE A 19 -18.54 12.48 11.62
N ILE A 20 -19.75 12.10 12.02
CA ILE A 20 -20.13 10.71 12.25
C ILE A 20 -21.15 10.35 11.19
N GLU A 21 -20.83 9.35 10.40
CA GLU A 21 -21.65 8.88 9.29
C GLU A 21 -21.71 7.35 9.26
N GLU A 22 -22.64 6.83 8.45
CA GLU A 22 -22.74 5.39 8.20
C GLU A 22 -21.52 4.89 7.43
N TYR A 23 -21.01 3.71 7.81
CA TYR A 23 -19.91 3.08 7.10
C TYR A 23 -20.43 2.41 5.82
N LEU A 24 -19.94 2.86 4.66
CA LEU A 24 -20.29 2.32 3.36
C LEU A 24 -19.39 1.12 3.00
N ASP A 25 -19.87 -0.09 3.32
CA ASP A 25 -19.17 -1.34 3.03
C ASP A 25 -19.34 -1.77 1.56
N GLY A 26 -18.29 -1.55 0.78
CA GLY A 26 -18.25 -1.90 -0.63
C GLY A 26 -17.03 -1.33 -1.36
N PRO A 27 -16.82 -1.75 -2.63
CA PRO A 27 -15.78 -1.19 -3.48
C PRO A 27 -15.93 0.31 -3.66
N GLU A 28 -14.79 0.93 -3.95
CA GLU A 28 -14.66 2.38 -4.08
C GLU A 28 -14.03 2.74 -5.42
N PHE A 29 -14.59 3.78 -6.04
CA PHE A 29 -14.21 4.27 -7.36
C PHE A 29 -13.71 5.70 -7.25
N SER A 30 -12.54 5.97 -7.84
CA SER A 30 -12.09 7.34 -8.09
C SER A 30 -12.50 7.74 -9.50
N ILE A 31 -13.17 8.88 -9.63
CA ILE A 31 -13.67 9.39 -10.90
C ILE A 31 -13.09 10.79 -11.10
N ASP A 32 -12.50 11.04 -12.26
CA ASP A 32 -12.18 12.40 -12.69
C ASP A 32 -13.17 12.83 -13.77
N ALA A 33 -13.53 14.10 -13.77
CA ALA A 33 -14.27 14.73 -14.84
C ALA A 33 -13.82 16.17 -15.06
N LEU A 34 -13.98 16.61 -16.30
CA LEU A 34 -13.87 18.00 -16.69
C LEU A 34 -15.24 18.55 -17.06
N ILE A 35 -15.47 19.79 -16.68
CA ILE A 35 -16.76 20.46 -16.83
C ILE A 35 -16.53 21.77 -17.58
N SER A 36 -17.26 21.96 -18.67
CA SER A 36 -17.31 23.24 -19.39
C SER A 36 -18.75 23.60 -19.70
N ARG A 37 -19.21 24.74 -19.21
CA ARG A 37 -20.59 25.26 -19.40
C ARG A 37 -21.66 24.21 -19.05
N GLY A 38 -21.45 23.49 -17.95
CA GLY A 38 -22.33 22.42 -17.47
C GLY A 38 -22.25 21.09 -18.23
N ARG A 39 -21.46 21.00 -19.32
CA ARG A 39 -21.16 19.71 -19.97
C ARG A 39 -20.10 18.99 -19.15
N ILE A 40 -20.45 17.83 -18.60
CA ILE A 40 -19.55 16.94 -17.84
C ILE A 40 -18.95 15.92 -18.80
N VAL A 41 -17.63 15.78 -18.79
CA VAL A 41 -16.88 14.77 -19.54
C VAL A 41 -16.01 13.97 -18.58
N ILE A 42 -16.23 12.67 -18.53
CA ILE A 42 -15.46 11.77 -17.65
C ILE A 42 -14.04 11.59 -18.18
N ARG A 43 -13.07 11.80 -17.30
CA ARG A 43 -11.62 11.66 -17.52
C ARG A 43 -11.02 10.60 -16.60
N GLY A 44 -11.73 9.48 -16.47
CA GLY A 44 -11.24 8.28 -15.83
C GLY A 44 -12.18 7.77 -14.74
N ILE A 45 -12.25 6.45 -14.63
CA ILE A 45 -12.86 5.73 -13.51
C ILE A 45 -11.91 4.62 -13.08
N ALA A 46 -11.46 4.64 -11.84
CA ALA A 46 -10.45 3.73 -11.31
C ALA A 46 -10.99 2.89 -10.16
N ASP A 47 -10.58 1.62 -10.11
CA ASP A 47 -10.84 0.74 -8.96
C ASP A 47 -9.81 1.05 -7.88
N ARG A 48 -10.23 1.52 -6.70
CA ARG A 48 -9.31 1.85 -5.61
C ARG A 48 -8.99 0.64 -4.74
N HIS A 49 -7.74 0.53 -4.31
CA HIS A 49 -7.25 -0.51 -3.40
C HIS A 49 -7.03 0.11 -2.02
N VAL A 50 -8.13 0.28 -1.28
CA VAL A 50 -8.12 0.86 0.08
C VAL A 50 -8.12 -0.27 1.09
N VAL A 51 -7.14 -0.28 1.99
CA VAL A 51 -6.96 -1.32 3.02
C VAL A 51 -6.76 -0.68 4.38
N PHE A 52 -6.44 -1.49 5.41
CA PHE A 52 -5.91 -0.99 6.68
C PHE A 52 -6.93 -0.22 7.53
N SER A 53 -8.05 -0.86 7.87
CA SER A 53 -8.93 -0.40 8.94
C SER A 53 -8.13 -0.19 10.25
N PRO A 54 -8.31 0.94 10.97
CA PRO A 54 -9.34 1.98 10.78
C PRO A 54 -8.91 3.18 9.91
N TYR A 55 -7.73 3.16 9.29
CA TYR A 55 -7.11 4.33 8.64
C TYR A 55 -7.30 4.42 7.11
N PHE A 56 -7.84 3.38 6.47
CA PHE A 56 -8.24 3.40 5.05
C PHE A 56 -7.15 3.92 4.10
N VAL A 57 -5.98 3.27 4.14
CA VAL A 57 -4.83 3.65 3.33
C VAL A 57 -4.99 3.10 1.91
N GLU A 58 -4.83 3.97 0.92
CA GLU A 58 -4.86 3.60 -0.49
C GLU A 58 -3.51 3.00 -0.90
N MET A 59 -3.46 1.70 -1.12
CA MET A 59 -2.28 0.99 -1.62
C MET A 59 -2.14 1.07 -3.15
N GLY A 60 -3.08 1.73 -3.82
CA GLY A 60 -3.05 2.08 -5.23
C GLY A 60 -4.43 1.97 -5.87
N HIS A 61 -4.46 1.95 -7.20
CA HIS A 61 -5.66 1.78 -8.00
C HIS A 61 -5.32 1.17 -9.35
N THR A 62 -6.34 0.76 -10.09
CA THR A 62 -6.19 0.35 -11.50
C THR A 62 -7.25 1.05 -12.36
N ILE A 63 -6.84 1.54 -13.53
CA ILE A 63 -7.68 2.32 -14.46
C ILE A 63 -7.49 1.84 -15.91
N PRO A 64 -8.56 1.72 -16.73
CA PRO A 64 -9.98 1.91 -16.39
C PRO A 64 -10.55 0.80 -15.51
N SER A 65 -11.63 1.07 -14.80
CA SER A 65 -12.35 0.11 -13.95
C SER A 65 -12.73 -1.18 -14.69
N ALA A 66 -12.65 -2.32 -13.99
CA ALA A 66 -13.04 -3.63 -14.52
C ALA A 66 -14.50 -4.00 -14.20
N TYR A 67 -15.26 -3.14 -13.53
CA TYR A 67 -16.64 -3.43 -13.17
C TYR A 67 -17.57 -3.41 -14.39
N GLY A 68 -18.66 -4.18 -14.30
CA GLY A 68 -19.65 -4.30 -15.36
C GLY A 68 -20.39 -2.98 -15.65
N PRO A 69 -20.94 -2.85 -16.87
CA PRO A 69 -21.55 -1.60 -17.34
C PRO A 69 -22.70 -1.12 -16.47
N GLU A 70 -23.42 -2.01 -15.79
CA GLU A 70 -24.51 -1.66 -14.87
C GLU A 70 -23.98 -0.88 -13.65
N VAL A 71 -22.93 -1.39 -13.02
CA VAL A 71 -22.28 -0.75 -11.85
C VAL A 71 -21.69 0.59 -12.26
N ILE A 72 -20.95 0.62 -13.37
CA ILE A 72 -20.31 1.84 -13.88
C ILE A 72 -21.35 2.92 -14.20
N SER A 73 -22.46 2.54 -14.84
CA SER A 73 -23.52 3.49 -15.18
C SER A 73 -24.16 4.10 -13.93
N GLU A 74 -24.42 3.30 -12.90
CA GLU A 74 -24.99 3.79 -11.64
C GLU A 74 -24.01 4.72 -10.88
N VAL A 75 -22.74 4.31 -10.80
CA VAL A 75 -21.66 5.08 -10.19
C VAL A 75 -21.49 6.44 -10.86
N LEU A 76 -21.45 6.47 -12.20
CA LEU A 76 -21.34 7.71 -12.97
C LEU A 76 -22.61 8.58 -12.81
N ALA A 77 -23.80 7.98 -12.82
CA ALA A 77 -25.04 8.73 -12.63
C ALA A 77 -25.09 9.44 -11.28
N VAL A 78 -24.70 8.76 -10.19
CA VAL A 78 -24.62 9.34 -8.84
C VAL A 78 -23.56 10.44 -8.78
N PHE A 79 -22.38 10.20 -9.35
CA PHE A 79 -21.32 11.20 -9.42
C PHE A 79 -21.77 12.46 -10.15
N GLU A 80 -22.31 12.34 -11.37
CA GLU A 80 -22.75 13.49 -12.15
C GLU A 80 -23.90 14.25 -11.48
N ALA A 81 -24.83 13.54 -10.83
CA ALA A 81 -25.88 14.17 -10.04
C ALA A 81 -25.30 14.98 -8.88
N GLY A 82 -24.28 14.46 -8.20
CA GLY A 82 -23.54 15.16 -7.15
C GLY A 82 -22.80 16.40 -7.66
N VAL A 83 -22.11 16.30 -8.80
CA VAL A 83 -21.43 17.44 -9.46
C VAL A 83 -22.44 18.56 -9.78
N ARG A 84 -23.60 18.21 -10.35
CA ARG A 84 -24.67 19.17 -10.65
C ARG A 84 -25.27 19.77 -9.37
N ALA A 85 -25.50 18.97 -8.33
CA ALA A 85 -26.05 19.43 -7.06
C ALA A 85 -25.12 20.42 -6.31
N LEU A 86 -23.80 20.24 -6.45
CA LEU A 86 -22.80 21.16 -5.91
C LEU A 86 -22.63 22.44 -6.75
N GLY A 87 -23.27 22.54 -7.91
CA GLY A 87 -23.18 23.70 -8.79
C GLY A 87 -21.83 23.82 -9.51
N ILE A 88 -21.11 22.73 -9.69
CA ILE A 88 -19.84 22.73 -10.43
C ILE A 88 -20.17 22.78 -11.93
N ASP A 89 -20.08 23.97 -12.53
CA ASP A 89 -20.46 24.26 -13.91
C ASP A 89 -19.26 24.49 -14.86
N SER A 90 -18.07 24.70 -14.30
CA SER A 90 -16.81 24.87 -15.02
C SER A 90 -15.62 24.42 -14.17
N GLY A 91 -14.65 23.74 -14.79
CA GLY A 91 -13.40 23.30 -14.16
C GLY A 91 -13.27 21.78 -14.13
N ALA A 92 -12.89 21.23 -12.99
CA ALA A 92 -12.71 19.80 -12.78
C ALA A 92 -13.51 19.32 -11.57
N ALA A 93 -13.91 18.05 -11.58
CA ALA A 93 -14.49 17.38 -10.43
C ALA A 93 -13.84 16.00 -10.24
N LYS A 94 -13.45 15.72 -9.00
CA LYS A 94 -13.02 14.40 -8.52
C LYS A 94 -14.13 13.84 -7.66
N GLY A 95 -14.49 12.57 -7.84
CA GLY A 95 -15.45 11.85 -7.01
C GLY A 95 -14.87 10.58 -6.44
N ASP A 96 -15.04 10.36 -5.13
CA ASP A 96 -14.94 9.05 -4.49
C ASP A 96 -16.35 8.51 -4.31
N ILE A 97 -16.71 7.47 -5.06
CA ILE A 97 -18.03 6.85 -5.02
C ILE A 97 -17.89 5.44 -4.46
N LYS A 98 -18.69 5.11 -3.45
CA LYS A 98 -18.81 3.76 -2.90
C LYS A 98 -19.96 3.03 -3.58
N TYR A 99 -19.78 1.76 -3.89
CA TYR A 99 -20.85 0.91 -4.40
C TYR A 99 -21.13 -0.20 -3.39
N THR A 100 -22.28 -0.12 -2.72
CA THR A 100 -22.65 -1.04 -1.64
C THR A 100 -23.79 -1.96 -2.07
N ARG A 101 -24.26 -2.83 -1.17
CA ARG A 101 -25.50 -3.60 -1.40
C ARG A 101 -26.74 -2.73 -1.61
N ALA A 102 -26.71 -1.47 -1.16
CA ALA A 102 -27.79 -0.50 -1.36
C ALA A 102 -27.65 0.32 -2.65
N GLY A 103 -26.55 0.15 -3.41
CA GLY A 103 -26.25 0.91 -4.61
C GLY A 103 -25.08 1.89 -4.45
N ALA A 104 -24.90 2.76 -5.44
CA ALA A 104 -23.86 3.79 -5.47
C ALA A 104 -24.18 4.94 -4.51
N SER A 105 -23.15 5.46 -3.83
CA SER A 105 -23.27 6.58 -2.89
C SER A 105 -22.01 7.46 -2.95
N VAL A 106 -22.22 8.78 -2.85
CA VAL A 106 -21.13 9.75 -2.81
C VAL A 106 -20.41 9.64 -1.46
N GLY A 107 -19.11 9.34 -1.49
CA GLY A 107 -18.23 9.53 -0.33
C GLY A 107 -17.70 10.97 -0.30
N GLU A 108 -17.06 11.40 -1.39
CA GLU A 108 -16.52 12.75 -1.53
C GLU A 108 -16.67 13.25 -2.97
N ILE A 109 -17.01 14.54 -3.16
CA ILE A 109 -16.77 15.24 -4.44
C ILE A 109 -15.98 16.51 -4.16
N ALA A 110 -14.92 16.74 -4.94
CA ALA A 110 -14.06 17.91 -4.85
C ALA A 110 -13.95 18.62 -6.20
N ALA A 111 -14.02 19.95 -6.21
CA ALA A 111 -13.88 20.79 -7.41
C ALA A 111 -12.41 20.95 -7.85
N ARG A 112 -11.74 19.83 -8.12
CA ARG A 112 -10.37 19.72 -8.60
C ARG A 112 -10.16 18.34 -9.24
N LEU A 113 -9.07 18.18 -9.96
CA LEU A 113 -8.59 16.87 -10.40
C LEU A 113 -8.12 16.01 -9.22
N SER A 114 -8.11 14.70 -9.42
CA SER A 114 -7.57 13.72 -8.48
C SER A 114 -6.11 14.01 -8.15
N GLY A 115 -5.79 13.82 -6.87
CA GLY A 115 -4.40 13.89 -6.39
C GLY A 115 -3.65 12.59 -6.63
N GLY A 116 -2.47 12.47 -6.05
CA GLY A 116 -1.63 11.28 -6.21
C GLY A 116 -1.20 11.12 -7.66
N TYR A 117 -1.51 9.96 -8.25
CA TYR A 117 -1.00 9.60 -9.58
C TYR A 117 -2.10 9.39 -10.63
N MET A 118 -3.37 9.69 -10.32
CA MET A 118 -4.46 9.43 -11.26
C MET A 118 -4.45 10.39 -12.46
N SER A 119 -4.79 11.67 -12.24
CA SER A 119 -5.00 12.63 -13.34
C SER A 119 -3.71 12.98 -14.07
N GLY A 120 -2.58 13.03 -13.35
CA GLY A 120 -1.28 13.39 -13.93
C GLY A 120 -0.51 12.23 -14.58
N TRP A 121 -0.88 10.97 -14.29
CA TRP A 121 -0.12 9.80 -14.75
C TRP A 121 -1.00 8.66 -15.26
N THR A 122 -1.71 7.94 -14.38
CA THR A 122 -2.32 6.66 -14.77
C THR A 122 -3.45 6.84 -15.77
N TYR A 123 -4.23 7.93 -15.71
CA TYR A 123 -5.24 8.21 -16.73
C TYR A 123 -4.61 8.57 -18.10
N PRO A 124 -3.61 9.48 -18.18
CA PRO A 124 -2.83 9.67 -19.41
C PRO A 124 -2.18 8.40 -19.94
N TYR A 125 -1.73 7.50 -19.07
CA TYR A 125 -1.15 6.22 -19.48
C TYR A 125 -2.20 5.28 -20.07
N ALA A 126 -3.38 5.19 -19.47
CA ALA A 126 -4.46 4.36 -19.98
C ALA A 126 -5.07 4.90 -21.28
N SER A 127 -5.37 6.21 -21.32
CA SER A 127 -6.21 6.83 -22.37
C SER A 127 -5.46 7.61 -23.44
N GLY A 128 -4.22 8.03 -23.15
CA GLY A 128 -3.46 8.96 -23.98
C GLY A 128 -3.88 10.43 -23.87
N LEU A 129 -4.88 10.76 -23.06
CA LEU A 129 -5.37 12.11 -22.84
C LEU A 129 -4.75 12.75 -21.60
N ASP A 130 -4.51 14.07 -21.65
CA ASP A 130 -4.00 14.85 -20.52
C ASP A 130 -5.10 15.75 -19.93
N PRO A 131 -5.79 15.30 -18.87
CA PRO A 131 -6.85 16.09 -18.25
C PRO A 131 -6.31 17.29 -17.48
N VAL A 132 -5.01 17.33 -17.15
CA VAL A 132 -4.40 18.49 -16.50
C VAL A 132 -4.32 19.65 -17.48
N SER A 133 -3.85 19.39 -18.71
CA SER A 133 -3.84 20.39 -19.79
C SER A 133 -5.25 20.89 -20.12
N GLU A 134 -6.23 19.99 -20.28
CA GLU A 134 -7.63 20.38 -20.52
C GLU A 134 -8.22 21.19 -19.34
N GLY A 135 -7.86 20.86 -18.10
CA GLY A 135 -8.26 21.63 -16.92
C GLY A 135 -7.66 23.05 -16.89
N ILE A 136 -6.41 23.20 -17.34
CA ILE A 136 -5.74 24.50 -17.51
C ILE A 136 -6.44 25.32 -18.60
N ASP A 137 -6.82 24.71 -19.72
CA ASP A 137 -7.55 25.38 -20.79
C ASP A 137 -8.87 25.97 -20.28
N ILE A 138 -9.65 25.18 -19.54
CA ILE A 138 -10.91 25.64 -18.93
C ILE A 138 -10.64 26.81 -17.96
N ALA A 139 -9.60 26.72 -17.13
CA ALA A 139 -9.23 27.79 -16.20
C ALA A 139 -8.81 29.09 -16.92
N CYS A 140 -8.26 28.98 -18.13
CA CYS A 140 -7.91 30.10 -19.01
C CYS A 140 -9.11 30.63 -19.82
N GLY A 141 -10.32 30.05 -19.65
CA GLY A 141 -11.51 30.42 -20.41
C GLY A 141 -11.51 29.89 -21.85
N LEU A 142 -10.64 28.92 -22.16
CA LEU A 142 -10.63 28.20 -23.42
C LEU A 142 -11.63 27.05 -23.38
N GLU A 143 -12.30 26.80 -24.49
CA GLU A 143 -13.19 25.67 -24.61
C GLU A 143 -12.37 24.42 -24.96
N PRO A 144 -12.35 23.38 -24.10
CA PRO A 144 -11.62 22.15 -24.40
C PRO A 144 -12.29 21.40 -25.56
N GLU A 145 -11.48 20.77 -26.42
CA GLU A 145 -11.99 19.97 -27.54
C GLU A 145 -12.74 18.71 -27.07
N PHE A 146 -12.46 18.24 -25.84
CA PHE A 146 -12.95 16.98 -25.28
C PHE A 146 -12.80 15.81 -26.25
N ARG A 147 -11.55 15.55 -26.63
CA ARG A 147 -11.21 14.45 -27.54
C ARG A 147 -11.56 13.10 -26.92
N GLU A 148 -11.89 12.15 -27.78
CA GLU A 148 -11.96 10.73 -27.43
C GLU A 148 -10.58 10.18 -27.12
N ALA A 149 -10.51 9.15 -26.28
CA ALA A 149 -9.25 8.48 -25.96
C ALA A 149 -8.61 7.92 -27.23
N ASP A 150 -7.31 8.14 -27.41
CA ASP A 150 -6.54 7.61 -28.53
C ASP A 150 -5.79 6.30 -28.17
N ARG A 151 -5.95 5.86 -26.91
CA ARG A 151 -5.43 4.61 -26.38
C ARG A 151 -6.48 3.90 -25.54
N ASP A 152 -6.47 2.57 -25.64
CA ASP A 152 -7.29 1.65 -24.84
C ASP A 152 -6.37 0.68 -24.07
N TRP A 153 -5.60 1.23 -23.13
CA TRP A 153 -4.67 0.47 -22.29
C TRP A 153 -5.07 0.58 -20.82
N VAL A 154 -4.40 -0.20 -19.98
CA VAL A 154 -4.58 -0.19 -18.53
C VAL A 154 -3.34 0.38 -17.85
N SER A 155 -3.55 1.14 -16.79
CA SER A 155 -2.50 1.57 -15.87
C SER A 155 -2.84 1.18 -14.44
N ALA A 156 -1.84 0.72 -13.69
CA ALA A 156 -2.00 0.37 -12.29
C ALA A 156 -0.98 1.12 -11.43
N GLU A 157 -1.43 1.60 -10.28
CA GLU A 157 -0.59 2.10 -9.19
C GLU A 157 -0.47 1.01 -8.12
N ARG A 158 0.73 0.80 -7.59
CA ARG A 158 0.96 0.06 -6.34
C ARG A 158 1.93 0.81 -5.43
N ALA A 159 1.57 0.93 -4.16
CA ALA A 159 2.43 1.47 -3.13
C ALA A 159 3.35 0.38 -2.56
N TYR A 160 4.51 0.81 -2.06
CA TYR A 160 5.28 0.02 -1.10
C TYR A 160 5.41 0.79 0.22
N ILE A 161 5.51 0.04 1.32
CA ILE A 161 5.41 0.55 2.70
C ILE A 161 6.51 -0.06 3.56
N SER A 162 6.72 0.52 4.74
CA SER A 162 7.73 0.06 5.68
C SER A 162 7.13 -0.06 7.09
N ILE A 163 7.73 -0.92 7.91
CA ILE A 163 7.50 -0.88 9.36
C ILE A 163 8.26 0.32 9.96
N PRO A 164 7.93 0.77 11.18
CA PRO A 164 8.62 1.89 11.80
C PRO A 164 10.11 1.63 11.99
N GLY A 165 10.96 2.63 11.71
CA GLY A 165 12.41 2.55 11.91
C GLY A 165 13.17 3.61 11.10
N VAL A 166 14.50 3.66 11.24
CA VAL A 166 15.37 4.47 10.36
C VAL A 166 15.83 3.61 9.18
N VAL A 167 15.64 4.11 7.96
CA VAL A 167 16.06 3.39 6.75
C VAL A 167 17.59 3.45 6.63
N THR A 168 18.24 2.30 6.59
CA THR A 168 19.69 2.19 6.32
C THR A 168 19.98 1.88 4.86
N GLN A 169 19.06 1.20 4.19
CA GLN A 169 19.23 0.82 2.80
C GLN A 169 17.89 0.71 2.06
N LEU A 170 17.87 1.19 0.81
CA LEU A 170 16.80 0.99 -0.14
C LEU A 170 17.38 0.33 -1.40
N GLN A 171 16.96 -0.90 -1.69
CA GLN A 171 17.40 -1.68 -2.86
C GLN A 171 16.25 -1.95 -3.83
N GLY A 172 16.58 -2.36 -5.05
CA GLY A 172 15.62 -2.86 -6.02
C GLY A 172 15.03 -1.82 -6.97
N LEU A 173 15.28 -0.52 -6.80
CA LEU A 173 14.75 0.53 -7.70
C LEU A 173 15.12 0.30 -9.17
N GLU A 174 16.38 -0.01 -9.47
CA GLU A 174 16.84 -0.28 -10.84
C GLU A 174 16.31 -1.61 -11.40
N ARG A 175 16.08 -2.60 -10.52
CA ARG A 175 15.43 -3.86 -10.91
C ARG A 175 13.97 -3.60 -11.28
N ALA A 176 13.24 -2.88 -10.44
CA ALA A 176 11.86 -2.48 -10.66
C ALA A 176 11.68 -1.69 -11.96
N ARG A 177 12.55 -0.71 -12.26
CA ARG A 177 12.52 0.08 -13.51
C ARG A 177 12.65 -0.77 -14.77
N ARG A 178 13.27 -1.95 -14.69
CA ARG A 178 13.51 -2.84 -15.84
C ARG A 178 12.43 -3.88 -16.04
N ILE A 179 11.47 -4.00 -15.12
CA ILE A 179 10.35 -4.93 -15.27
C ILE A 179 9.48 -4.45 -16.44
N PRO A 180 9.11 -5.32 -17.38
CA PRO A 180 8.23 -4.96 -18.49
C PRO A 180 6.96 -4.27 -18.00
N TYR A 181 6.52 -3.24 -18.75
CA TYR A 181 5.33 -2.43 -18.45
C TYR A 181 5.42 -1.52 -17.21
N VAL A 182 6.51 -1.53 -16.45
CA VAL A 182 6.74 -0.49 -15.44
C VAL A 182 7.05 0.83 -16.15
N LYS A 183 6.33 1.87 -15.76
CA LYS A 183 6.39 3.18 -16.39
C LYS A 183 7.16 4.17 -15.53
N ASP A 184 6.78 4.30 -14.26
CA ASP A 184 7.37 5.27 -13.34
C ASP A 184 7.44 4.75 -11.90
N LEU A 185 8.43 5.27 -11.16
CA LEU A 185 8.63 4.98 -9.74
C LEU A 185 8.82 6.29 -8.98
N PHE A 186 8.13 6.39 -7.85
CA PHE A 186 8.11 7.56 -6.97
C PHE A 186 8.56 7.15 -5.56
N PRO A 187 9.88 7.00 -5.32
CA PRO A 187 10.39 6.82 -3.97
C PRO A 187 10.15 8.08 -3.13
N ARG A 188 9.66 7.89 -1.89
CA ARG A 188 9.49 8.95 -0.89
C ARG A 188 10.37 8.78 0.34
N LEU A 189 11.04 7.64 0.47
CA LEU A 189 12.05 7.38 1.49
C LEU A 189 13.42 7.16 0.84
N GLY A 190 14.47 7.60 1.53
CA GLY A 190 15.86 7.30 1.27
C GLY A 190 16.60 6.89 2.55
N THR A 191 17.89 6.57 2.41
CA THR A 191 18.75 6.27 3.56
C THR A 191 18.80 7.46 4.52
N GLY A 192 18.60 7.20 5.81
CA GLY A 192 18.56 8.19 6.88
C GLY A 192 17.15 8.67 7.24
N ASP A 193 16.16 8.43 6.38
CA ASP A 193 14.78 8.82 6.66
C ASP A 193 14.13 7.92 7.71
N ARG A 194 13.19 8.50 8.46
CA ARG A 194 12.36 7.74 9.40
C ARG A 194 11.11 7.22 8.71
N ALA A 195 11.00 5.90 8.64
CA ALA A 195 9.82 5.19 8.19
C ALA A 195 8.80 5.02 9.32
N VAL A 196 7.53 4.91 8.93
CA VAL A 196 6.40 4.53 9.79
C VAL A 196 5.52 3.53 9.04
N PHE A 197 4.74 2.75 9.78
CA PHE A 197 3.62 2.04 9.15
C PHE A 197 2.54 3.07 8.80
N PRO A 198 2.12 3.18 7.52
CA PRO A 198 1.34 4.32 7.08
C PRO A 198 -0.07 4.29 7.65
N SER A 199 -0.49 5.35 8.34
CA SER A 199 -1.89 5.60 8.73
C SER A 199 -2.57 6.65 7.85
N ASN A 200 -1.88 7.10 6.80
CA ASN A 200 -2.43 7.96 5.75
C ASN A 200 -1.61 7.84 4.45
N ASN A 201 -2.12 8.44 3.38
CA ASN A 201 -1.55 8.30 2.04
C ASN A 201 -0.19 8.97 1.83
N VAL A 202 0.24 9.91 2.69
CA VAL A 202 1.55 10.60 2.53
C VAL A 202 2.69 9.87 3.25
N GLN A 203 2.38 8.90 4.12
CA GLN A 203 3.36 8.13 4.88
C GLN A 203 3.88 6.87 4.17
N LYS A 204 3.28 6.51 3.02
CA LYS A 204 3.70 5.37 2.21
C LYS A 204 5.15 5.57 1.71
N ALA A 205 5.97 4.52 1.70
CA ALA A 205 7.40 4.61 1.35
C ALA A 205 7.67 4.98 -0.12
N GLY A 206 6.72 4.67 -1.00
CA GLY A 206 6.73 5.12 -2.39
C GLY A 206 5.63 4.46 -3.20
N ASN A 207 5.61 4.75 -4.51
CA ASN A 207 4.65 4.19 -5.45
C ASN A 207 5.33 3.78 -6.75
N ILE A 208 4.69 2.84 -7.45
CA ILE A 208 5.09 2.36 -8.77
C ILE A 208 3.87 2.40 -9.66
N LEU A 209 4.07 2.90 -10.88
CA LEU A 209 3.06 2.97 -11.92
C LEU A 209 3.45 2.03 -13.07
N SER A 210 2.47 1.30 -13.57
CA SER A 210 2.60 0.49 -14.77
C SER A 210 1.66 0.97 -15.86
N GLN A 211 1.94 0.55 -17.09
CA GLN A 211 1.15 0.83 -18.27
C GLN A 211 1.25 -0.38 -19.21
N ALA A 212 0.14 -1.07 -19.46
CA ALA A 212 0.12 -2.27 -20.29
C ALA A 212 -1.16 -2.41 -21.14
N PRO A 213 -1.15 -3.21 -22.22
CA PRO A 213 -2.34 -3.45 -23.04
C PRO A 213 -3.48 -4.19 -22.33
N THR A 214 -3.21 -4.92 -21.25
CA THR A 214 -4.24 -5.61 -20.47
C THR A 214 -4.09 -5.34 -18.99
N ARG A 215 -5.19 -5.50 -18.26
CA ARG A 215 -5.24 -5.29 -16.81
C ARG A 215 -4.30 -6.22 -16.07
N GLU A 216 -4.31 -7.51 -16.41
CA GLU A 216 -3.48 -8.50 -15.75
C GLU A 216 -1.99 -8.20 -15.95
N LEU A 217 -1.59 -7.65 -17.09
CA LEU A 217 -0.20 -7.24 -17.32
C LEU A 217 0.16 -5.99 -16.51
N ALA A 218 -0.72 -4.99 -16.47
CA ALA A 218 -0.49 -3.76 -15.72
C ALA A 218 -0.39 -4.05 -14.20
N GLU A 219 -1.34 -4.79 -13.65
CA GLU A 219 -1.38 -5.13 -12.23
C GLU A 219 -0.16 -5.95 -11.82
N ARG A 220 0.15 -7.02 -12.57
CA ARG A 220 1.34 -7.85 -12.30
C ARG A 220 2.63 -7.04 -12.34
N ALA A 221 2.80 -6.15 -13.33
CA ALA A 221 3.99 -5.34 -13.44
C ALA A 221 4.18 -4.41 -12.24
N ALA A 222 3.12 -3.72 -11.80
CA ALA A 222 3.18 -2.83 -10.65
C ALA A 222 3.41 -3.61 -9.33
N GLU A 223 2.77 -4.77 -9.18
CA GLU A 223 2.92 -5.65 -8.01
C GLU A 223 4.32 -6.26 -7.92
N GLU A 224 4.81 -6.86 -9.01
CA GLU A 224 6.17 -7.41 -9.09
C GLU A 224 7.22 -6.33 -8.79
N ALA A 225 7.07 -5.16 -9.39
CA ALA A 225 7.95 -4.04 -9.13
C ALA A 225 7.92 -3.61 -7.67
N SER A 226 6.73 -3.54 -7.04
CA SER A 226 6.60 -3.15 -5.63
C SER A 226 7.26 -4.17 -4.71
N ARG A 227 7.14 -5.47 -5.06
CA ARG A 227 7.77 -6.57 -4.33
C ARG A 227 9.29 -6.58 -4.46
N SER A 228 9.81 -6.07 -5.57
CA SER A 228 11.25 -6.01 -5.82
C SER A 228 11.98 -4.92 -5.02
N ILE A 229 11.25 -3.96 -4.43
CA ILE A 229 11.81 -2.91 -3.56
C ILE A 229 12.03 -3.47 -2.15
N LEU A 230 13.27 -3.40 -1.68
CA LEU A 230 13.68 -3.91 -0.37
C LEU A 230 14.17 -2.77 0.52
N ILE A 231 13.61 -2.68 1.72
CA ILE A 231 13.93 -1.66 2.74
C ILE A 231 14.61 -2.35 3.92
N ARG A 232 15.82 -1.90 4.27
CA ARG A 232 16.54 -2.34 5.46
C ARG A 232 16.51 -1.23 6.50
N LEU A 233 16.26 -1.62 7.75
CA LEU A 233 16.13 -0.70 8.88
C LEU A 233 17.36 -0.75 9.77
N GLN A 234 17.57 0.31 10.56
CA GLN A 234 18.67 0.42 11.50
C GLN A 234 18.52 -0.61 12.64
N PRO A 235 19.47 -1.54 12.81
CA PRO A 235 19.42 -2.49 13.92
C PRO A 235 19.43 -1.77 15.27
N GLY A 236 18.62 -2.27 16.20
CA GLY A 236 18.43 -1.68 17.53
C GLY A 236 17.59 -0.39 17.57
N ASP A 237 16.94 0.05 16.48
CA ASP A 237 15.99 1.18 16.56
C ASP A 237 14.79 0.86 17.46
N ASP A 238 14.54 1.75 18.42
CA ASP A 238 13.49 1.58 19.44
C ASP A 238 12.09 1.50 18.86
N ALA A 239 11.79 2.26 17.78
CA ALA A 239 10.46 2.28 17.17
C ALA A 239 10.17 0.96 16.45
N THR A 240 11.18 0.37 15.81
CA THR A 240 11.07 -0.99 15.26
C THR A 240 10.84 -2.00 16.38
N GLY A 241 11.60 -1.94 17.47
CA GLY A 241 11.41 -2.81 18.64
C GLY A 241 9.99 -2.69 19.25
N ALA A 242 9.48 -1.47 19.41
CA ALA A 242 8.15 -1.19 19.94
C ALA A 242 7.04 -1.74 19.03
N PHE A 243 7.21 -1.62 17.71
CA PHE A 243 6.30 -2.22 16.72
C PHE A 243 6.23 -3.75 16.88
N LEU A 244 7.38 -4.42 17.04
CA LEU A 244 7.42 -5.89 17.22
C LEU A 244 6.84 -6.35 18.55
N ARG A 245 6.94 -5.53 19.60
CA ARG A 245 6.33 -5.80 20.92
C ARG A 245 4.85 -5.42 20.98
N ASN A 246 4.27 -4.89 19.90
CA ASN A 246 2.87 -4.45 19.81
C ASN A 246 2.52 -3.31 20.80
N GLU A 247 3.47 -2.45 21.13
CA GLU A 247 3.26 -1.35 22.10
C GLU A 247 2.33 -0.25 21.55
N SER A 248 2.27 -0.08 20.22
CA SER A 248 1.42 0.90 19.53
C SER A 248 0.18 0.27 18.88
N LEU A 249 -0.24 -0.90 19.35
CA LEU A 249 -1.37 -1.64 18.77
C LEU A 249 -2.70 -0.93 19.06
N ALA A 250 -3.39 -0.51 18.02
CA ALA A 250 -4.79 -0.10 18.10
C ALA A 250 -5.69 -1.26 17.65
N ILE A 251 -6.88 -1.36 18.25
CA ILE A 251 -7.91 -2.34 17.86
C ILE A 251 -9.07 -1.56 17.25
N GLY A 252 -9.33 -1.83 15.99
CA GLY A 252 -10.44 -1.25 15.24
C GLY A 252 -11.80 -1.78 15.70
N PRO A 253 -12.89 -1.13 15.25
CA PRO A 253 -14.28 -1.51 15.52
C PRO A 253 -14.58 -3.01 15.39
N SER A 254 -14.11 -3.61 14.30
CA SER A 254 -14.37 -5.00 13.93
C SER A 254 -13.41 -6.00 14.60
N GLY A 255 -12.56 -5.54 15.52
CA GLY A 255 -11.50 -6.33 16.14
C GLY A 255 -10.20 -6.37 15.34
N ASP A 256 -10.12 -5.64 14.22
CA ASP A 256 -8.93 -5.55 13.39
C ASP A 256 -7.77 -4.91 14.15
N ARG A 257 -6.57 -5.45 13.97
CA ARG A 257 -5.37 -4.92 14.62
C ARG A 257 -4.68 -3.92 13.73
N TRP A 258 -4.26 -2.80 14.31
CA TRP A 258 -3.48 -1.77 13.63
C TRP A 258 -2.15 -1.50 14.36
N PRO A 259 -1.00 -1.54 13.67
CA PRO A 259 -0.81 -2.09 12.32
C PRO A 259 -1.13 -3.59 12.24
N PRO A 260 -1.66 -4.11 11.12
CA PRO A 260 -1.91 -5.55 10.96
C PRO A 260 -0.58 -6.32 10.91
N ASP A 261 -0.63 -7.61 11.22
CA ASP A 261 0.51 -8.50 11.00
C ASP A 261 0.83 -8.59 9.50
N ALA A 262 2.09 -8.86 9.15
CA ALA A 262 2.49 -9.07 7.76
C ALA A 262 1.95 -10.41 7.25
N TYR A 263 2.06 -11.47 8.05
CA TYR A 263 1.55 -12.79 7.70
C TYR A 263 0.63 -13.33 8.79
N THR A 264 -0.45 -13.98 8.38
CA THR A 264 -1.37 -14.72 9.26
C THR A 264 -1.31 -16.22 8.94
N PRO A 265 -0.24 -16.93 9.35
CA PRO A 265 -0.10 -18.36 9.07
C PRO A 265 -1.08 -19.19 9.89
N SER A 266 -1.17 -20.48 9.58
CA SER A 266 -2.05 -21.41 10.29
C SER A 266 -1.73 -21.50 11.79
N ALA A 267 -2.74 -21.85 12.60
CA ALA A 267 -2.57 -22.07 14.04
C ALA A 267 -1.51 -23.15 14.37
N MET A 268 -1.32 -24.13 13.47
CA MET A 268 -0.29 -25.16 13.60
C MET A 268 1.12 -24.56 13.49
N SER A 269 1.35 -23.73 12.47
CA SER A 269 2.63 -23.02 12.29
C SER A 269 2.92 -22.07 13.45
N LEU A 270 1.91 -21.34 13.92
CA LEU A 270 2.03 -20.48 15.11
C LEU A 270 2.40 -21.27 16.37
N ALA A 271 1.71 -22.38 16.64
CA ALA A 271 1.99 -23.22 17.81
C ALA A 271 3.39 -23.83 17.76
N TYR A 272 3.86 -24.25 16.58
CA TYR A 272 5.22 -24.75 16.41
C TYR A 272 6.25 -23.67 16.72
N VAL A 273 6.06 -22.46 16.19
CA VAL A 273 6.96 -21.31 16.46
C VAL A 273 6.96 -20.92 17.94
N GLU A 274 5.81 -20.95 18.62
CA GLU A 274 5.77 -20.65 20.06
C GLU A 274 6.51 -21.71 20.91
N SER A 275 6.60 -22.95 20.42
CA SER A 275 7.26 -24.06 21.12
C SER A 275 8.79 -24.07 21.03
N MET A 276 9.38 -23.38 20.04
CA MET A 276 10.83 -23.37 19.85
C MET A 276 11.52 -22.25 20.67
N PRO A 277 12.80 -22.38 21.01
CA PRO A 277 13.52 -21.30 21.69
C PRO A 277 13.72 -20.10 20.75
N ASP A 278 13.91 -18.91 21.33
CA ASP A 278 14.18 -17.70 20.54
C ASP A 278 15.44 -17.82 19.69
N ILE A 279 16.45 -18.50 20.24
CA ILE A 279 17.73 -18.81 19.60
C ILE A 279 18.03 -20.27 19.91
N LEU A 280 18.25 -21.08 18.88
CA LEU A 280 18.55 -22.51 19.02
C LEU A 280 20.03 -22.74 19.32
N ARG A 281 20.90 -21.90 18.75
CA ARG A 281 22.35 -22.00 18.90
C ARG A 281 22.97 -20.62 18.85
N ALA A 282 23.94 -20.39 19.73
CA ALA A 282 24.79 -19.21 19.70
C ALA A 282 26.18 -19.57 20.23
N GLU A 283 27.06 -20.01 19.33
CA GLU A 283 28.46 -20.35 19.63
C GLU A 283 29.40 -19.29 19.02
N LEU A 284 30.29 -18.73 19.84
CA LEU A 284 31.29 -17.76 19.38
C LEU A 284 32.51 -18.49 18.79
N PRO A 285 33.11 -17.98 17.68
CA PRO A 285 32.73 -16.78 16.93
C PRO A 285 31.57 -17.01 15.95
N PHE A 286 30.73 -15.99 15.74
CA PHE A 286 29.58 -16.05 14.82
C PHE A 286 29.99 -15.85 13.34
N ALA A 287 30.72 -16.81 12.77
CA ALA A 287 31.13 -16.75 11.36
C ALA A 287 29.99 -17.03 10.38
N SER A 288 28.92 -17.68 10.85
CA SER A 288 27.75 -18.07 10.07
C SER A 288 26.44 -17.84 10.83
N VAL A 289 25.38 -17.47 10.10
CA VAL A 289 24.03 -17.26 10.64
C VAL A 289 23.02 -18.04 9.82
N SER A 290 22.15 -18.78 10.50
CA SER A 290 21.00 -19.45 9.88
C SER A 290 19.71 -19.24 10.66
N ILE A 291 18.62 -19.62 10.01
CA ILE A 291 17.26 -19.53 10.53
C ILE A 291 16.73 -20.94 10.74
N ALA A 292 16.23 -21.23 11.94
CA ALA A 292 15.67 -22.53 12.27
C ALA A 292 14.49 -22.86 11.35
N PRO A 293 14.42 -24.08 10.79
CA PRO A 293 13.31 -24.47 9.92
C PRO A 293 12.00 -24.59 10.71
N VAL A 294 10.88 -24.20 10.09
CA VAL A 294 9.52 -24.49 10.58
C VAL A 294 8.86 -25.43 9.57
N PRO A 295 8.50 -26.67 9.99
CA PRO A 295 7.87 -27.63 9.10
C PRO A 295 6.54 -27.13 8.53
N GLY A 296 6.34 -27.31 7.22
CA GLY A 296 5.06 -27.03 6.55
C GLY A 296 4.82 -25.58 6.15
N LEU A 297 5.78 -24.65 6.36
CA LEU A 297 5.64 -23.27 5.90
C LEU A 297 5.54 -23.13 4.37
N ASP A 298 6.10 -24.08 3.63
CA ASP A 298 5.99 -24.19 2.17
C ASP A 298 4.54 -24.38 1.68
N ARG A 299 3.63 -24.76 2.59
CA ARG A 299 2.20 -25.00 2.30
C ARG A 299 1.29 -23.85 2.74
N GLU A 300 1.83 -22.86 3.45
CA GLU A 300 1.07 -21.68 3.85
C GLU A 300 0.74 -20.83 2.61
N VAL A 301 -0.50 -20.34 2.54
CA VAL A 301 -1.01 -19.55 1.40
C VAL A 301 -1.15 -18.06 1.72
N CYS A 302 -0.73 -17.64 2.91
CA CYS A 302 -0.76 -16.24 3.30
C CYS A 302 0.30 -15.41 2.56
N VAL A 303 0.02 -14.12 2.41
CA VAL A 303 0.90 -13.14 1.76
C VAL A 303 1.06 -11.90 2.61
N ASP A 304 2.16 -11.16 2.43
CA ASP A 304 2.39 -9.86 3.06
C ASP A 304 1.54 -8.73 2.45
N TRP A 305 1.71 -7.52 2.99
CA TRP A 305 1.02 -6.31 2.53
C TRP A 305 1.27 -5.94 1.05
N HIS A 306 2.29 -6.51 0.41
CA HIS A 306 2.63 -6.33 -1.00
C HIS A 306 2.34 -7.59 -1.84
N GLY A 307 1.71 -8.60 -1.25
CA GLY A 307 1.42 -9.86 -1.93
C GLY A 307 2.62 -10.80 -2.06
N ARG A 308 3.66 -10.67 -1.22
CA ARG A 308 4.74 -11.66 -1.14
C ARG A 308 4.28 -12.87 -0.35
N ASN A 309 4.39 -14.07 -0.89
CA ASN A 309 4.25 -15.28 -0.07
C ASN A 309 5.44 -15.43 0.91
N ILE A 310 5.37 -16.40 1.81
CA ILE A 310 6.43 -16.63 2.83
C ILE A 310 7.79 -16.89 2.17
N GLN A 311 7.84 -17.67 1.09
CA GLN A 311 9.08 -17.99 0.40
C GLN A 311 9.73 -16.75 -0.24
N GLU A 312 8.94 -15.91 -0.92
CA GLU A 312 9.40 -14.62 -1.46
C GLU A 312 9.89 -13.67 -0.36
N GLY A 313 9.21 -13.66 0.80
CA GLY A 313 9.65 -12.90 1.97
C GLY A 313 10.99 -13.40 2.54
N LEU A 314 11.20 -14.73 2.60
CA LEU A 314 12.48 -15.33 3.02
C LEU A 314 13.59 -15.04 2.01
N GLU A 315 13.31 -15.08 0.71
CA GLU A 315 14.27 -14.70 -0.33
C GLU A 315 14.75 -13.26 -0.18
N ALA A 316 13.86 -12.33 0.19
CA ALA A 316 14.26 -10.97 0.53
C ALA A 316 15.20 -10.91 1.75
N VAL A 317 14.95 -11.70 2.80
CA VAL A 317 15.86 -11.82 3.95
C VAL A 317 17.22 -12.36 3.48
N PHE A 318 17.23 -13.40 2.65
CA PHE A 318 18.43 -14.04 2.12
C PHE A 318 19.26 -13.09 1.24
N GLU A 319 18.61 -12.26 0.43
CA GLU A 319 19.23 -11.23 -0.42
C GLU A 319 19.91 -10.16 0.44
N LEU A 320 19.25 -9.69 1.50
CA LEU A 320 19.76 -8.59 2.34
C LEU A 320 20.83 -9.02 3.34
N THR A 321 20.80 -10.26 3.82
CA THR A 321 21.63 -10.72 4.96
C THR A 321 22.61 -11.83 4.61
N GLY A 322 22.37 -12.57 3.52
CA GLY A 322 23.12 -13.79 3.23
C GLY A 322 22.74 -15.00 4.09
N ALA A 323 21.87 -14.84 5.09
CA ALA A 323 21.40 -15.96 5.92
C ALA A 323 20.60 -16.97 5.11
N ARG A 324 20.48 -18.21 5.63
CA ARG A 324 19.73 -19.30 5.01
C ARG A 324 18.97 -20.10 6.06
N ILE A 325 17.96 -20.86 5.64
CA ILE A 325 17.31 -21.84 6.51
C ILE A 325 18.31 -22.98 6.80
N GLY A 326 18.49 -23.31 8.07
CA GLY A 326 19.43 -24.33 8.51
C GLY A 326 19.59 -24.35 10.03
N ALA A 327 20.13 -25.45 10.55
CA ALA A 327 20.32 -25.66 12.00
C ALA A 327 21.80 -25.76 12.41
N GLU A 328 22.73 -25.66 11.47
CA GLU A 328 24.15 -25.98 11.69
C GLU A 328 25.08 -24.76 11.73
N ALA A 329 24.54 -23.54 11.69
CA ALA A 329 25.34 -22.31 11.80
C ALA A 329 25.77 -22.00 13.24
N ASP A 330 26.71 -21.06 13.40
CA ASP A 330 27.20 -20.59 14.71
C ASP A 330 26.11 -19.85 15.49
N LEU A 331 25.29 -19.06 14.78
CA LEU A 331 24.06 -18.45 15.29
C LEU A 331 22.86 -19.00 14.53
N VAL A 332 21.92 -19.61 15.25
CA VAL A 332 20.67 -20.16 14.70
C VAL A 332 19.48 -19.46 15.37
N LEU A 333 18.85 -18.54 14.65
CA LEU A 333 17.67 -17.82 15.13
C LEU A 333 16.41 -18.68 15.02
N GLY A 334 15.62 -18.74 16.10
CA GLY A 334 14.41 -19.54 16.20
C GLY A 334 13.15 -18.68 16.29
N ARG A 335 12.44 -18.79 17.42
CA ARG A 335 11.14 -18.14 17.64
C ARG A 335 11.20 -16.62 17.46
N ALA A 336 12.26 -15.95 17.90
CA ALA A 336 12.40 -14.50 17.78
C ALA A 336 12.37 -14.06 16.30
N PHE A 337 13.06 -14.78 15.42
CA PHE A 337 13.03 -14.54 13.98
C PHE A 337 11.62 -14.73 13.42
N TRP A 338 10.97 -15.87 13.69
CA TRP A 338 9.68 -16.19 13.08
C TRP A 338 8.56 -15.29 13.58
N LYS A 339 8.55 -14.92 14.86
CA LYS A 339 7.59 -13.93 15.39
C LYS A 339 7.77 -12.57 14.72
N ALA A 340 9.01 -12.12 14.53
CA ALA A 340 9.29 -10.89 13.81
C ALA A 340 8.89 -10.97 12.33
N PHE A 341 9.21 -12.07 11.66
CA PHE A 341 8.85 -12.31 10.26
C PHE A 341 7.33 -12.28 10.06
N PHE A 342 6.55 -12.95 10.91
CA PHE A 342 5.08 -12.88 10.80
C PHE A 342 4.53 -11.50 11.13
N ARG A 343 5.14 -10.80 12.11
CA ARG A 343 4.66 -9.49 12.54
C ARG A 343 4.92 -8.37 11.54
N GLY A 344 6.13 -8.33 10.97
CA GLY A 344 6.62 -7.22 10.14
C GLY A 344 7.29 -7.61 8.84
N GLY A 345 7.11 -8.86 8.41
CA GLY A 345 7.65 -9.40 7.17
C GLY A 345 9.17 -9.49 7.18
N TYR A 346 9.75 -9.48 5.98
CA TYR A 346 11.20 -9.53 5.80
C TYR A 346 11.90 -8.36 6.52
N GLN A 347 11.28 -7.18 6.62
CA GLN A 347 11.88 -5.98 7.22
C GLN A 347 12.19 -6.22 8.71
N ALA A 348 11.21 -6.76 9.43
CA ALA A 348 11.36 -7.11 10.84
C ALA A 348 12.35 -8.25 11.06
N ALA A 349 12.32 -9.27 10.19
CA ALA A 349 13.21 -10.41 10.26
C ALA A 349 14.69 -10.02 10.05
N VAL A 350 14.96 -9.18 9.04
CA VAL A 350 16.30 -8.62 8.81
C VAL A 350 16.73 -7.76 9.98
N TRP A 351 15.84 -6.93 10.52
CA TRP A 351 16.13 -6.10 11.69
C TRP A 351 16.52 -6.93 12.92
N VAL A 352 15.79 -8.01 13.24
CA VAL A 352 16.14 -8.91 14.35
C VAL A 352 17.51 -9.55 14.13
N LEU A 353 17.75 -10.05 12.92
CA LEU A 353 19.02 -10.69 12.59
C LEU A 353 20.20 -9.72 12.74
N ASP A 354 20.07 -8.51 12.19
CA ASP A 354 21.10 -7.48 12.26
C ASP A 354 21.34 -7.00 13.70
N THR A 355 20.27 -6.93 14.50
CA THR A 355 20.35 -6.50 15.91
C THR A 355 21.09 -7.53 16.76
N GLU A 356 20.73 -8.82 16.63
CA GLU A 356 21.41 -9.91 17.33
C GLU A 356 22.89 -9.99 16.97
N LEU A 357 23.23 -9.85 15.69
CA LEU A 357 24.63 -9.81 15.26
C LEU A 357 25.38 -8.62 15.85
N ALA A 358 24.77 -7.43 15.80
CA ALA A 358 25.41 -6.20 16.26
C ALA A 358 25.62 -6.19 17.79
N GLU A 359 24.68 -6.70 18.58
CA GLU A 359 24.80 -6.80 20.03
C GLU A 359 25.87 -7.79 20.45
N ARG A 360 25.92 -8.94 19.78
CA ARG A 360 26.82 -10.04 20.13
C ARG A 360 28.26 -9.85 19.67
N LEU A 361 28.48 -9.03 18.64
CA LEU A 361 29.84 -8.59 18.28
C LEU A 361 30.39 -7.54 19.27
N ARG A 362 29.54 -6.92 20.09
CA ARG A 362 29.94 -5.97 21.15
C ARG A 362 30.19 -6.63 22.50
N SER A 363 29.61 -7.81 22.76
CA SER A 363 29.81 -8.63 23.96
C SER A 363 31.03 -9.52 23.84
#